data_AF-A0ABC8IR05-F1
#
_entry.id   AF-A0ABC8IR05-F1
#
_cell.length_a   1.000
_cell.length_b   1.000
_cell.length_c   1.000
_cell.angle_alpha   90.00
_cell.angle_beta   90.00
_cell.angle_gamma   90.00
#
_symmetry.space_group_name_H-M   'P 1'
#
loop_
_entity.id
_entity.type
_entity.pdbx_description
1 polymer ?
#
loop_
_entity_poly.entity_id
_entity_poly.type
_entity_poly.pdbx_seq_one_letter_code
_entity_poly.pdbx_strand_id
1 'polypeptide(L)'
;MQRVHNKPVDSIGKSPSATVKQHLTKQSNGGVTTEAADMKEPSIDTDKLSYEIFSILESKFLFGYDEQETSPTVAEPVNGVVPGSIKNQRGKVCVLSIDGGGMRGIIPGKALAYLEKALKTKSGDPNARIADYFDVASGSGIGGVFTAMLFSSSDGDRPIFNADDTWRFLVKNGKSFYKPTSGTGRLLNRVMKTGSGSKLEKSMKETFAELTLKDTLKPVLIPCYDLASSAPFLFSRADALETDGYDFKLREVCRATWAEPGVFGPVEMRSVDGKTRCVAVDGGLAMSNPTAAAITHVLHNKEEFPFVRGVEDLLVLSLGTGQLVDVKYECDKVMKWKAKQWARPAVRISADGAADTVDQAVSMAFGQCRRSNYVRIQADGSRFGPCRPNIDTDASPSNVNMLVGVAEEMLKQKHVESVMFGGKKISEESNFEKLDWLAGELVLEHQRRSYRIAPTVAFKQSSDRRIVQKTIFKDIDCMF
;
A
#
# COMPACT_ATOMS: atom_id res chain seq x y z
N MET A 1 37.32 -15.34 -30.31
CA MET A 1 37.90 -14.77 -31.55
C MET A 1 37.11 -13.50 -31.84
N GLN A 2 37.61 -12.26 -31.93
CA GLN A 2 38.94 -11.73 -32.20
C GLN A 2 39.37 -10.70 -31.13
N ARG A 3 40.66 -10.73 -30.79
CA ARG A 3 41.44 -9.60 -30.24
C ARG A 3 42.03 -8.80 -31.39
N VAL A 4 42.47 -7.57 -31.12
CA VAL A 4 43.69 -6.83 -31.59
C VAL A 4 43.39 -5.33 -31.48
N HIS A 5 44.21 -4.40 -30.99
CA HIS A 5 45.42 -4.35 -30.16
C HIS A 5 45.58 -2.90 -29.67
N ASN A 6 46.16 -2.72 -28.48
CA ASN A 6 46.70 -1.46 -27.95
C ASN A 6 48.03 -1.09 -28.61
N LYS A 7 48.39 0.21 -28.65
CA LYS A 7 49.61 0.78 -28.01
C LYS A 7 49.72 2.33 -28.17
N PRO A 8 50.62 3.03 -27.43
CA PRO A 8 50.26 4.19 -26.60
C PRO A 8 50.98 5.50 -26.97
N VAL A 9 50.68 6.61 -26.27
CA VAL A 9 51.55 7.79 -26.18
C VAL A 9 51.53 8.34 -24.75
N ASP A 10 52.71 8.41 -24.14
CA ASP A 10 53.02 9.11 -22.89
C ASP A 10 53.18 10.63 -23.10
N SER A 11 52.76 11.45 -22.14
CA SER A 11 53.59 12.52 -21.55
C SER A 11 52.86 13.31 -20.45
N ILE A 12 53.30 13.05 -19.20
CA ILE A 12 53.78 14.01 -18.18
C ILE A 12 53.02 15.35 -18.03
N GLY A 13 52.47 15.61 -16.84
CA GLY A 13 52.26 17.00 -16.39
C GLY A 13 51.36 17.26 -15.18
N LYS A 14 51.93 17.07 -13.97
CA LYS A 14 51.68 17.85 -12.73
C LYS A 14 50.27 17.88 -12.09
N SER A 15 50.21 17.28 -10.90
CA SER A 15 49.22 17.52 -9.85
C SER A 15 49.42 18.88 -9.15
N PRO A 16 48.36 19.47 -8.59
CA PRO A 16 48.48 20.29 -7.40
C PRO A 16 47.64 19.72 -6.25
N SER A 17 48.36 19.41 -5.16
CA SER A 17 47.82 19.13 -3.83
C SER A 17 47.27 20.42 -3.22
N ALA A 18 45.98 20.45 -2.87
CA ALA A 18 45.36 21.57 -2.17
C ALA A 18 45.53 21.41 -0.66
N THR A 19 46.36 22.29 -0.09
CA THR A 19 46.62 22.44 1.34
C THR A 19 45.43 23.09 2.04
N VAL A 20 44.85 22.43 3.04
CA VAL A 20 43.85 23.01 3.95
C VAL A 20 44.56 23.91 4.95
N LYS A 21 44.38 25.23 4.83
CA LYS A 21 44.82 26.21 5.85
C LYS A 21 43.82 26.25 6.99
N GLN A 22 44.26 25.84 8.18
CA GLN A 22 43.62 26.16 9.46
C GLN A 22 43.79 27.67 9.73
N HIS A 23 42.67 28.38 9.93
CA HIS A 23 42.69 29.72 10.53
C HIS A 23 42.35 29.61 12.01
N LEU A 24 43.39 29.79 12.84
CA LEU A 24 43.26 30.18 14.24
C LEU A 24 42.89 31.67 14.32
N THR A 25 41.85 31.99 15.09
CA THR A 25 41.58 33.37 15.54
C THR A 25 41.50 33.40 17.06
N LYS A 26 42.21 34.38 17.63
CA LYS A 26 42.55 34.59 19.04
C LYS A 26 41.35 34.84 19.96
N GLN A 27 41.53 34.39 21.22
CA GLN A 27 40.78 34.78 22.41
C GLN A 27 40.87 36.28 22.73
N SER A 28 39.81 36.84 23.32
CA SER A 28 39.89 37.90 24.32
C SER A 28 38.93 37.62 25.48
N ASN A 29 39.46 37.66 26.70
CA ASN A 29 38.77 37.49 27.98
C ASN A 29 37.80 38.64 28.32
N GLY A 30 36.69 38.28 28.96
CA GLY A 30 35.78 39.16 29.72
C GLY A 30 34.78 38.25 30.47
N GLY A 31 34.76 38.31 31.80
CA GLY A 31 34.30 37.21 32.67
C GLY A 31 32.89 37.29 33.25
N VAL A 32 32.52 36.15 33.87
CA VAL A 32 31.54 35.86 34.95
C VAL A 32 30.06 36.10 34.56
N THR A 33 29.10 35.16 34.65
CA THR A 33 28.71 34.23 35.73
C THR A 33 28.09 32.93 35.21
N THR A 34 28.33 31.87 35.97
CA THR A 34 27.86 30.48 35.94
C THR A 34 26.34 30.25 36.02
N GLU A 35 25.82 29.36 35.17
CA GLU A 35 24.87 28.29 35.54
C GLU A 35 25.24 27.04 34.72
N ALA A 36 25.76 26.00 35.38
CA ALA A 36 26.22 24.76 34.77
C ALA A 36 25.06 23.75 34.72
N ALA A 37 24.68 23.34 33.51
CA ALA A 37 23.92 22.12 33.28
C ALA A 37 24.91 21.00 32.93
N ASP A 38 24.89 19.96 33.75
CA ASP A 38 25.76 18.80 33.76
C ASP A 38 25.60 17.97 32.47
N MET A 39 26.53 18.09 31.52
CA MET A 39 26.61 17.23 30.33
C MET A 39 27.44 16.00 30.67
N LYS A 40 26.77 14.90 30.99
CA LYS A 40 27.40 13.58 31.12
C LYS A 40 27.97 13.13 29.77
N GLU A 41 29.27 12.89 29.73
CA GLU A 41 29.91 12.13 28.64
C GLU A 41 29.27 10.73 28.54
N PRO A 42 29.07 10.21 27.31
CA PRO A 42 28.53 8.86 27.12
C PRO A 42 29.52 7.83 27.68
N SER A 43 29.02 6.95 28.55
CA SER A 43 29.79 5.88 29.16
C SER A 43 30.25 4.86 28.12
N ILE A 44 31.42 4.25 28.34
CA ILE A 44 32.07 3.20 27.52
C ILE A 44 31.11 2.07 27.05
N ASP A 45 30.02 1.79 27.76
CA ASP A 45 28.99 0.83 27.36
C ASP A 45 28.15 1.25 26.14
N THR A 46 27.94 2.55 25.93
CA THR A 46 27.20 3.05 24.75
C THR A 46 27.99 2.87 23.46
N ASP A 47 29.32 2.94 23.53
CA ASP A 47 30.20 2.70 22.39
C ASP A 47 30.27 1.20 22.06
N LYS A 48 30.25 0.32 23.07
CA LYS A 48 30.25 -1.13 22.87
C LYS A 48 28.94 -1.62 22.24
N LEU A 49 27.80 -1.14 22.71
CA LEU A 49 26.50 -1.47 22.11
C LEU A 49 26.40 -0.94 20.67
N SER A 50 26.91 0.26 20.43
CA SER A 50 26.97 0.83 19.08
C SER A 50 27.88 -0.01 18.17
N TYR A 51 29.05 -0.42 18.65
CA TYR A 51 29.98 -1.27 17.90
C TYR A 51 29.39 -2.66 17.60
N GLU A 52 28.67 -3.27 18.56
CA GLU A 52 27.98 -4.55 18.34
C GLU A 52 26.85 -4.41 17.32
N ILE A 53 26.07 -3.32 17.37
CA ILE A 53 25.02 -3.03 16.38
C ILE A 53 25.65 -2.86 14.99
N PHE A 54 26.70 -2.05 14.85
CA PHE A 54 27.36 -1.83 13.57
C PHE A 54 28.05 -3.09 13.03
N SER A 55 28.64 -3.92 13.90
CA SER A 55 29.30 -5.17 13.50
C SER A 55 28.30 -6.27 13.12
N ILE A 56 27.13 -6.34 13.77
CA ILE A 56 26.03 -7.22 13.37
C ILE A 56 25.46 -6.78 12.01
N LEU A 57 25.35 -5.47 11.78
CA LEU A 57 24.92 -4.94 10.49
C LEU A 57 25.96 -5.23 9.39
N GLU A 58 27.26 -5.04 9.64
CA GLU A 58 28.29 -5.36 8.64
C GLU A 58 28.36 -6.86 8.30
N SER A 59 28.34 -7.74 9.32
CA SER A 59 28.48 -9.18 9.13
C SER A 59 27.26 -9.86 8.54
N LYS A 60 26.05 -9.36 8.78
CA LYS A 60 24.80 -9.95 8.25
C LYS A 60 24.27 -9.27 6.99
N PHE A 61 24.74 -8.06 6.68
CA PHE A 61 24.22 -7.25 5.57
C PHE A 61 25.22 -7.09 4.42
N LEU A 62 26.53 -7.09 4.67
CA LEU A 62 27.54 -6.84 3.62
C LEU A 62 28.13 -8.11 3.00
N PHE A 63 28.15 -9.23 3.72
CA PHE A 63 28.67 -10.51 3.25
C PHE A 63 27.56 -11.56 3.39
N GLY A 64 26.90 -11.89 2.28
CA GLY A 64 25.79 -12.85 2.26
C GLY A 64 26.19 -14.23 2.81
N TYR A 65 25.17 -15.05 3.12
CA TYR A 65 25.36 -16.45 3.55
C TYR A 65 26.29 -17.18 2.58
N ASP A 66 27.37 -17.77 3.11
CA ASP A 66 28.21 -18.72 2.37
C ASP A 66 27.32 -19.87 1.86
N GLU A 67 27.16 -19.95 0.54
CA GLU A 67 26.55 -21.10 -0.14
C GLU A 67 27.51 -22.30 -0.05
N GLN A 68 27.26 -23.22 0.88
CA GLN A 68 27.82 -24.57 0.75
C GLN A 68 26.98 -25.34 -0.26
N GLU A 69 27.51 -25.45 -1.48
CA GLU A 69 27.09 -26.41 -2.50
C GLU A 69 27.21 -27.84 -1.96
N THR A 70 26.09 -28.54 -1.79
CA THR A 70 26.07 -30.01 -1.74
C THR A 70 25.27 -30.53 -2.94
N SER A 71 25.97 -31.20 -3.85
CA SER A 71 25.44 -31.80 -5.08
C SER A 71 24.31 -32.80 -4.82
N PRO A 72 23.29 -32.92 -5.69
CA PRO A 72 22.24 -33.91 -5.51
C PRO A 72 22.69 -35.27 -6.07
N THR A 73 22.93 -36.23 -5.19
CA THR A 73 22.94 -37.66 -5.56
C THR A 73 21.52 -38.13 -5.86
N VAL A 74 21.35 -38.70 -7.06
CA VAL A 74 20.12 -39.33 -7.55
C VAL A 74 19.82 -40.60 -6.75
N ALA A 75 18.61 -40.71 -6.21
CA ALA A 75 18.06 -41.95 -5.68
C ALA A 75 16.63 -42.18 -6.21
N GLU A 76 16.38 -43.39 -6.70
CA GLU A 76 15.14 -43.87 -7.32
C GLU A 76 13.94 -43.96 -6.35
N PRO A 77 12.69 -44.04 -6.86
CA PRO A 77 11.50 -43.90 -6.05
C PRO A 77 11.14 -45.22 -5.37
N VAL A 78 11.17 -45.25 -4.04
CA VAL A 78 10.55 -46.33 -3.26
C VAL A 78 9.19 -45.86 -2.77
N ASN A 79 8.14 -46.54 -3.26
CA ASN A 79 6.78 -46.45 -2.78
C ASN A 79 6.72 -46.64 -1.26
N GLY A 80 6.26 -45.62 -0.54
CA GLY A 80 5.99 -45.68 0.88
C GLY A 80 5.11 -44.50 1.29
N VAL A 81 3.87 -44.79 1.67
CA VAL A 81 2.96 -43.83 2.30
C VAL A 81 3.61 -43.34 3.59
N VAL A 82 4.09 -42.10 3.61
CA VAL A 82 4.56 -41.44 4.84
C VAL A 82 3.43 -40.56 5.38
N PRO A 83 2.89 -40.84 6.57
CA PRO A 83 1.90 -39.99 7.21
C PRO A 83 2.57 -38.69 7.72
N GLY A 84 2.06 -37.55 7.24
CA GLY A 84 2.09 -36.25 7.92
C GLY A 84 3.47 -35.69 8.30
N SER A 85 4.11 -35.01 7.35
CA SER A 85 5.05 -33.94 7.74
C SER A 85 4.22 -32.81 8.38
N ILE A 86 4.39 -32.60 9.68
CA ILE A 86 3.84 -31.46 10.43
C ILE A 86 4.56 -30.19 9.91
N LYS A 87 4.17 -29.70 8.74
CA LYS A 87 4.57 -28.39 8.24
C LYS A 87 3.33 -27.50 8.24
N ASN A 88 3.32 -26.60 9.23
CA ASN A 88 2.35 -25.54 9.51
C ASN A 88 0.91 -25.98 9.83
N GLN A 89 0.67 -26.36 11.10
CA GLN A 89 -0.67 -26.32 11.70
C GLN A 89 -1.23 -24.88 11.82
N ARG A 90 -0.43 -23.85 11.50
CA ARG A 90 -0.85 -22.44 11.58
C ARG A 90 -1.37 -21.96 10.24
N GLY A 91 -2.48 -21.24 10.30
CA GLY A 91 -3.03 -20.57 9.14
C GLY A 91 -2.22 -19.38 8.68
N LYS A 92 -2.40 -19.05 7.40
CA LYS A 92 -1.92 -17.79 6.86
C LYS A 92 -2.98 -16.71 7.04
N VAL A 93 -2.53 -15.51 7.41
CA VAL A 93 -3.35 -14.30 7.36
C VAL A 93 -3.22 -13.68 5.98
N CYS A 94 -4.35 -13.53 5.30
CA CYS A 94 -4.44 -13.05 3.94
C CYS A 94 -4.61 -11.53 3.93
N VAL A 95 -3.68 -10.79 3.32
CA VAL A 95 -3.65 -9.32 3.33
C VAL A 95 -3.79 -8.78 1.91
N LEU A 96 -4.72 -7.85 1.71
CA LEU A 96 -4.87 -7.07 0.49
C LEU A 96 -4.32 -5.65 0.69
N SER A 97 -3.56 -5.14 -0.27
CA SER A 97 -3.11 -3.76 -0.32
C SER A 97 -3.32 -3.16 -1.71
N ILE A 98 -3.87 -1.95 -1.77
CA ILE A 98 -4.18 -1.26 -3.02
C ILE A 98 -3.58 0.14 -3.00
N ASP A 99 -2.69 0.42 -3.95
CA ASP A 99 -2.05 1.73 -4.09
C ASP A 99 -3.03 2.83 -4.52
N GLY A 100 -2.62 4.08 -4.29
CA GLY A 100 -3.28 5.27 -4.85
C GLY A 100 -2.84 5.59 -6.28
N GLY A 101 -3.66 6.35 -7.02
CA GLY A 101 -3.32 6.75 -8.40
C GLY A 101 -4.45 7.38 -9.22
N GLY A 102 -5.47 7.95 -8.59
CA GLY A 102 -6.59 8.60 -9.30
C GLY A 102 -7.25 7.71 -10.34
N MET A 103 -7.39 8.18 -11.58
CA MET A 103 -7.95 7.40 -12.69
C MET A 103 -7.15 6.13 -13.02
N ARG A 104 -5.84 6.07 -12.73
CA ARG A 104 -5.05 4.83 -12.88
C ARG A 104 -5.54 3.70 -11.97
N GLY A 105 -6.38 4.00 -10.96
CA GLY A 105 -7.10 3.00 -10.18
C GLY A 105 -7.92 2.01 -11.03
N ILE A 106 -8.22 2.31 -12.29
CA ILE A 106 -8.81 1.33 -13.23
C ILE A 106 -7.93 0.07 -13.35
N ILE A 107 -6.61 0.20 -13.28
CA ILE A 107 -5.65 -0.91 -13.40
C ILE A 107 -5.82 -1.94 -12.26
N PRO A 108 -5.64 -1.57 -10.97
CA PRO A 108 -5.85 -2.52 -9.88
C PRO A 108 -7.33 -2.92 -9.74
N GLY A 109 -8.29 -2.05 -10.08
CA GLY A 109 -9.71 -2.41 -10.06
C GLY A 109 -10.08 -3.52 -11.06
N LYS A 110 -9.48 -3.50 -12.26
CA LYS A 110 -9.60 -4.60 -13.22
C LYS A 110 -8.92 -5.87 -12.69
N ALA A 111 -7.72 -5.78 -12.11
CA ALA A 111 -7.05 -6.93 -11.48
C ALA A 111 -7.91 -7.58 -10.38
N LEU A 112 -8.55 -6.77 -9.52
CA LEU A 112 -9.51 -7.24 -8.52
C LEU A 112 -10.70 -7.97 -9.16
N ALA A 113 -11.25 -7.44 -10.26
CA ALA A 113 -12.36 -8.07 -10.97
C ALA A 113 -11.96 -9.46 -11.52
N TYR A 114 -10.74 -9.60 -12.05
CA TYR A 114 -10.20 -10.90 -12.47
C TYR A 114 -10.00 -11.85 -11.29
N LEU A 115 -9.44 -11.36 -10.17
CA LEU A 115 -9.24 -12.15 -8.96
C LEU A 115 -10.56 -12.68 -8.39
N GLU A 116 -11.59 -11.83 -8.26
CA GLU A 116 -12.90 -12.26 -7.74
C GLU A 116 -13.55 -13.30 -8.67
N LYS A 117 -13.40 -13.17 -9.99
CA LYS A 117 -13.85 -14.18 -10.94
C LYS A 117 -13.11 -15.51 -10.74
N ALA A 118 -11.79 -15.48 -10.57
CA ALA A 118 -10.99 -16.67 -10.32
C ALA A 118 -11.38 -17.35 -8.99
N LEU A 119 -11.64 -16.55 -7.93
CA LEU A 119 -12.15 -17.04 -6.65
C LEU A 119 -13.50 -17.73 -6.79
N LYS A 120 -14.45 -17.13 -7.52
CA LYS A 120 -15.77 -17.76 -7.82
C LYS A 120 -15.60 -19.10 -8.54
N THR A 121 -14.75 -19.16 -9.56
CA THR A 121 -14.50 -20.39 -10.31
C THR A 121 -13.83 -21.47 -9.47
N LYS A 122 -12.79 -21.14 -8.70
CA LYS A 122 -12.01 -22.13 -7.94
C LYS A 122 -12.69 -22.60 -6.66
N SER A 123 -13.47 -21.75 -6.02
CA SER A 123 -14.27 -22.14 -4.84
C SER A 123 -15.54 -22.91 -5.21
N GLY A 124 -16.06 -22.71 -6.43
CA GLY A 124 -17.38 -23.18 -6.83
C GLY A 124 -18.53 -22.34 -6.26
N ASP A 125 -18.25 -21.26 -5.52
CA ASP A 125 -19.26 -20.35 -4.99
C ASP A 125 -19.44 -19.13 -5.92
N PRO A 126 -20.59 -19.00 -6.63
CA PRO A 126 -20.86 -17.83 -7.48
C PRO A 126 -21.00 -16.53 -6.66
N ASN A 127 -21.24 -16.63 -5.35
CA ASN A 127 -21.38 -15.52 -4.43
C ASN A 127 -20.07 -15.15 -3.73
N ALA A 128 -18.96 -15.81 -4.02
CA ALA A 128 -17.65 -15.45 -3.50
C ALA A 128 -17.33 -13.97 -3.74
N ARG A 129 -16.75 -13.30 -2.74
CA ARG A 129 -16.31 -11.90 -2.77
C ARG A 129 -14.89 -11.77 -2.24
N ILE A 130 -14.21 -10.70 -2.62
CA ILE A 130 -12.84 -10.41 -2.12
C ILE A 130 -12.76 -10.49 -0.58
N ALA A 131 -13.72 -9.90 0.14
CA ALA A 131 -13.75 -9.88 1.61
C ALA A 131 -13.89 -11.27 2.27
N ASP A 132 -14.30 -12.31 1.53
CA ASP A 132 -14.43 -13.67 2.07
C ASP A 132 -13.05 -14.37 2.21
N TYR A 133 -12.06 -13.91 1.45
CA TYR A 133 -10.75 -14.55 1.33
C TYR A 133 -9.60 -13.73 1.92
N PHE A 134 -9.82 -12.44 2.17
CA PHE A 134 -8.83 -11.54 2.79
C PHE A 134 -9.25 -11.18 4.21
N ASP A 135 -8.31 -11.27 5.14
CA ASP A 135 -8.51 -10.97 6.56
C ASP A 135 -8.30 -9.51 6.88
N VAL A 136 -7.42 -8.84 6.13
CA VAL A 136 -7.13 -7.42 6.29
C VAL A 136 -7.01 -6.81 4.91
N ALA A 137 -7.54 -5.61 4.76
CA ALA A 137 -7.33 -4.81 3.56
C ALA A 137 -6.77 -3.43 3.91
N SER A 138 -5.94 -2.91 3.02
CA SER A 138 -5.43 -1.56 3.11
C SER A 138 -5.48 -0.89 1.75
N GLY A 139 -5.68 0.42 1.76
CA GLY A 139 -5.75 1.14 0.51
C GLY A 139 -5.52 2.62 0.67
N SER A 140 -4.77 3.21 -0.26
CA SER A 140 -4.43 4.63 -0.26
C SER A 140 -5.09 5.36 -1.41
N GLY A 141 -5.59 6.58 -1.19
CA GLY A 141 -6.29 7.34 -2.21
C GLY A 141 -7.48 6.56 -2.78
N ILE A 142 -7.49 6.38 -4.10
CA ILE A 142 -8.50 5.55 -4.75
C ILE A 142 -8.49 4.09 -4.29
N GLY A 143 -7.33 3.54 -3.90
CA GLY A 143 -7.25 2.22 -3.30
C GLY A 143 -7.95 2.14 -1.95
N GLY A 144 -7.98 3.24 -1.18
CA GLY A 144 -8.72 3.36 0.08
C GLY A 144 -10.23 3.37 -0.15
N VAL A 145 -10.68 4.06 -1.20
CA VAL A 145 -12.09 4.01 -1.64
C VAL A 145 -12.47 2.59 -2.05
N PHE A 146 -11.63 1.91 -2.83
CA PHE A 146 -11.90 0.51 -3.24
C PHE A 146 -11.93 -0.43 -2.04
N THR A 147 -11.01 -0.23 -1.08
CA THR A 147 -11.01 -0.97 0.19
C THR A 147 -12.32 -0.78 0.92
N ALA A 148 -12.79 0.47 1.08
CA ALA A 148 -14.08 0.73 1.70
C ALA A 148 -15.23 0.06 0.92
N MET A 149 -15.27 0.16 -0.42
CA MET A 149 -16.30 -0.49 -1.24
C MET A 149 -16.34 -2.01 -1.04
N LEU A 150 -15.19 -2.67 -1.02
CA LEU A 150 -15.10 -4.13 -0.97
C LEU A 150 -15.31 -4.72 0.41
N PHE A 151 -15.23 -3.91 1.47
CA PHE A 151 -15.32 -4.39 2.85
C PHE A 151 -16.45 -3.75 3.67
N SER A 152 -17.05 -2.65 3.22
CA SER A 152 -18.23 -2.07 3.87
C SER A 152 -19.44 -2.97 3.68
N SER A 153 -20.24 -3.11 4.74
CA SER A 153 -21.45 -3.91 4.73
C SER A 153 -22.59 -3.17 5.44
N SER A 154 -23.77 -3.15 4.82
CA SER A 154 -24.96 -2.54 5.39
C SER A 154 -25.74 -3.48 6.32
N ASP A 155 -25.68 -4.78 6.07
CA ASP A 155 -26.33 -5.83 6.86
C ASP A 155 -25.36 -6.50 7.86
N GLY A 156 -24.07 -6.33 7.63
CA GLY A 156 -23.00 -6.91 8.42
C GLY A 156 -22.49 -8.27 7.96
N ASP A 157 -23.07 -8.81 6.90
CA ASP A 157 -22.78 -10.15 6.39
C ASP A 157 -22.12 -10.13 5.01
N ARG A 158 -22.51 -9.19 4.14
CA ARG A 158 -22.02 -9.13 2.76
C ARG A 158 -21.48 -7.76 2.37
N PRO A 159 -20.42 -7.71 1.54
CA PRO A 159 -19.94 -6.45 1.03
C PRO A 159 -20.93 -5.86 0.03
N ILE A 160 -21.08 -4.54 0.06
CA ILE A 160 -22.05 -3.81 -0.77
C ILE A 160 -21.70 -3.88 -2.27
N PHE A 161 -20.41 -4.06 -2.59
CA PHE A 161 -19.89 -4.01 -3.96
C PHE A 161 -19.17 -5.30 -4.36
N ASN A 162 -19.22 -5.62 -5.66
CA ASN A 162 -18.36 -6.60 -6.29
C ASN A 162 -17.02 -5.95 -6.64
N ALA A 163 -15.97 -6.76 -6.82
CA ALA A 163 -14.68 -6.29 -7.33
C ALA A 163 -14.78 -5.48 -8.63
N ASP A 164 -15.66 -5.89 -9.55
CA ASP A 164 -15.86 -5.23 -10.84
C ASP A 164 -16.51 -3.84 -10.73
N ASP A 165 -17.21 -3.56 -9.63
CA ASP A 165 -17.84 -2.26 -9.39
C ASP A 165 -16.80 -1.17 -9.08
N THR A 166 -15.60 -1.54 -8.62
CA THR A 166 -14.53 -0.60 -8.23
C THR A 166 -14.04 0.25 -9.41
N TRP A 167 -13.54 -0.38 -10.48
CA TRP A 167 -13.08 0.37 -11.65
C TRP A 167 -14.24 1.01 -12.42
N ARG A 168 -15.43 0.39 -12.41
CA ARG A 168 -16.64 0.97 -13.02
C ARG A 168 -17.09 2.25 -12.31
N PHE A 169 -16.91 2.32 -11.00
CA PHE A 169 -17.17 3.53 -10.23
C PHE A 169 -16.32 4.71 -10.75
N LEU A 170 -15.03 4.49 -11.05
CA LEU A 170 -14.17 5.50 -11.66
C LEU A 170 -14.64 5.89 -13.07
N VAL A 171 -15.01 4.92 -13.91
CA VAL A 171 -15.48 5.20 -15.27
C VAL A 171 -16.77 6.00 -15.27
N LYS A 172 -17.71 5.65 -14.40
CA LYS A 172 -19.00 6.32 -14.26
C LYS A 172 -18.85 7.74 -13.70
N ASN A 173 -18.07 7.91 -12.64
CA ASN A 173 -18.05 9.15 -11.88
C ASN A 173 -16.84 10.05 -12.14
N GLY A 174 -15.78 9.54 -12.76
CA GLY A 174 -14.52 10.27 -12.99
C GLY A 174 -14.72 11.61 -13.71
N LYS A 175 -15.57 11.65 -14.74
CA LYS A 175 -15.91 12.92 -15.44
C LYS A 175 -16.56 13.93 -14.51
N SER A 176 -17.34 13.46 -13.53
CA SER A 176 -17.99 14.31 -12.54
C SER A 176 -16.96 14.89 -11.57
N PHE A 177 -16.00 14.05 -11.14
CA PHE A 177 -14.97 14.42 -10.17
C PHE A 177 -13.94 15.40 -10.74
N TYR A 178 -13.43 15.14 -11.95
CA TYR A 178 -12.32 15.93 -12.52
C TYR A 178 -12.76 17.05 -13.47
N LYS A 179 -14.07 17.31 -13.62
CA LYS A 179 -14.56 18.43 -14.44
C LYS A 179 -14.09 19.77 -13.85
N PRO A 180 -13.37 20.61 -14.61
CA PRO A 180 -13.12 21.99 -14.20
C PRO A 180 -14.46 22.72 -14.05
N THR A 181 -14.63 23.50 -12.99
CA THR A 181 -15.72 24.48 -12.94
C THR A 181 -15.47 25.55 -13.99
N SER A 182 -16.02 25.38 -15.18
CA SER A 182 -16.12 26.41 -16.20
C SER A 182 -17.12 27.47 -15.71
N GLY A 183 -16.61 28.52 -15.06
CA GLY A 183 -17.41 29.66 -14.60
C GLY A 183 -16.64 30.95 -14.80
N THR A 184 -17.11 31.76 -15.75
CA THR A 184 -16.78 33.15 -15.99
C THR A 184 -16.94 33.99 -14.71
N GLY A 185 -15.84 34.23 -13.99
CA GLY A 185 -15.87 35.01 -12.74
C GLY A 185 -14.59 34.86 -11.91
N ARG A 186 -13.44 35.24 -12.49
CA ARG A 186 -12.10 34.98 -11.94
C ARG A 186 -11.76 35.73 -10.64
N LEU A 187 -12.65 36.60 -10.13
CA LEU A 187 -12.42 37.42 -8.94
C LEU A 187 -13.28 37.04 -7.71
N LEU A 188 -14.53 36.58 -7.88
CA LEU A 188 -15.37 36.17 -6.72
C LEU A 188 -15.19 34.69 -6.31
N ASN A 189 -14.67 33.82 -7.17
CA ASN A 189 -14.52 32.39 -6.89
C ASN A 189 -13.35 32.01 -5.97
N ARG A 190 -12.61 32.99 -5.41
CA ARG A 190 -11.51 32.68 -4.49
C ARG A 190 -12.01 32.19 -3.12
N VAL A 191 -13.27 32.47 -2.78
CA VAL A 191 -13.92 32.04 -1.52
C VAL A 191 -14.68 30.70 -1.68
N MET A 192 -15.00 30.26 -2.90
CA MET A 192 -15.73 29.00 -3.16
C MET A 192 -14.98 28.08 -4.14
N LYS A 193 -13.90 27.44 -3.69
CA LYS A 193 -13.25 26.32 -4.41
C LYS A 193 -13.93 24.97 -4.11
N THR A 194 -15.26 24.89 -4.16
CA THR A 194 -16.06 23.73 -3.69
C THR A 194 -16.66 22.87 -4.81
N GLY A 195 -16.46 23.22 -6.09
CA GLY A 195 -17.22 22.60 -7.20
C GLY A 195 -16.88 21.13 -7.54
N SER A 196 -15.61 20.73 -7.46
CA SER A 196 -15.21 19.32 -7.69
C SER A 196 -15.40 18.48 -6.42
N GLY A 197 -15.04 19.04 -5.26
CA GLY A 197 -15.28 18.43 -3.95
C GLY A 197 -16.75 18.07 -3.72
N SER A 198 -17.70 18.96 -4.01
CA SER A 198 -19.14 18.70 -3.77
C SER A 198 -19.71 17.51 -4.55
N LYS A 199 -19.20 17.21 -5.75
CA LYS A 199 -19.65 16.05 -6.55
C LYS A 199 -19.06 14.75 -6.04
N LEU A 200 -17.78 14.77 -5.67
CA LEU A 200 -17.16 13.65 -4.97
C LEU A 200 -17.91 13.37 -3.66
N GLU A 201 -18.32 14.41 -2.94
CA GLU A 201 -19.08 14.30 -1.69
C GLU A 201 -20.41 13.61 -1.88
N LYS A 202 -21.17 14.07 -2.87
CA LYS A 202 -22.45 13.49 -3.22
C LYS A 202 -22.28 12.02 -3.57
N SER A 203 -21.29 11.67 -4.40
CA SER A 203 -21.04 10.28 -4.76
C SER A 203 -20.66 9.43 -3.54
N MET A 204 -19.81 9.93 -2.63
CA MET A 204 -19.43 9.17 -1.43
C MET A 204 -20.59 9.02 -0.45
N LYS A 205 -21.45 10.05 -0.34
CA LYS A 205 -22.68 9.98 0.46
C LYS A 205 -23.68 8.97 -0.11
N GLU A 206 -23.83 8.91 -1.44
CA GLU A 206 -24.68 7.92 -2.11
C GLU A 206 -24.13 6.49 -1.97
N THR A 207 -22.80 6.33 -2.02
CA THR A 207 -22.13 5.02 -1.93
C THR A 207 -22.13 4.45 -0.51
N PHE A 208 -21.82 5.27 0.50
CA PHE A 208 -21.58 4.79 1.87
C PHE A 208 -22.64 5.22 2.88
N ALA A 209 -23.61 6.05 2.50
CA ALA A 209 -24.64 6.55 3.40
C ALA A 209 -24.05 7.04 4.74
N GLU A 210 -24.54 6.52 5.87
CA GLU A 210 -24.04 6.80 7.23
C GLU A 210 -23.10 5.72 7.77
N LEU A 211 -22.61 4.80 6.94
CA LEU A 211 -21.69 3.74 7.37
C LEU A 211 -20.39 4.33 7.92
N THR A 212 -19.85 3.64 8.92
CA THR A 212 -18.66 3.99 9.70
C THR A 212 -17.57 2.93 9.52
N LEU A 213 -16.39 3.14 10.13
CA LEU A 213 -15.31 2.17 10.07
C LEU A 213 -15.73 0.83 10.70
N LYS A 214 -16.54 0.88 11.77
CA LYS A 214 -17.08 -0.32 12.43
C LYS A 214 -17.97 -1.19 11.55
N ASP A 215 -18.56 -0.60 10.51
CA ASP A 215 -19.47 -1.30 9.57
C ASP A 215 -18.73 -2.07 8.48
N THR A 216 -17.40 -2.06 8.51
CA THR A 216 -16.59 -2.94 7.65
C THR A 216 -16.53 -4.36 8.20
N LEU A 217 -16.59 -5.35 7.30
CA LEU A 217 -16.63 -6.79 7.62
C LEU A 217 -15.35 -7.31 8.27
N LYS A 218 -14.21 -6.69 7.92
CA LYS A 218 -12.86 -7.07 8.30
C LYS A 218 -12.04 -5.82 8.58
N PRO A 219 -10.93 -5.91 9.32
CA PRO A 219 -9.99 -4.81 9.50
C PRO A 219 -9.60 -4.16 8.18
N VAL A 220 -9.84 -2.85 8.11
CA VAL A 220 -9.39 -1.99 7.02
C VAL A 220 -8.42 -0.93 7.54
N LEU A 221 -7.45 -0.57 6.70
CA LEU A 221 -6.48 0.49 6.96
C LEU A 221 -6.45 1.48 5.80
N ILE A 222 -6.85 2.72 6.06
CA ILE A 222 -6.95 3.76 5.03
C ILE A 222 -6.16 4.98 5.50
N PRO A 223 -5.03 5.34 4.87
CA PRO A 223 -4.21 6.46 5.31
C PRO A 223 -4.73 7.80 4.77
N CYS A 224 -4.44 8.86 5.50
CA CYS A 224 -4.41 10.24 5.02
C CYS A 224 -3.22 10.98 5.70
N TYR A 225 -2.94 12.20 5.26
CA TYR A 225 -2.06 13.11 5.99
C TYR A 225 -2.91 14.16 6.71
N ASP A 226 -2.80 14.24 8.03
CA ASP A 226 -3.51 15.22 8.84
C ASP A 226 -2.69 16.50 9.00
N LEU A 227 -3.20 17.59 8.44
CA LEU A 227 -2.59 18.91 8.51
C LEU A 227 -2.63 19.49 9.92
N ALA A 228 -3.60 19.10 10.76
CA ALA A 228 -3.71 19.62 12.11
C ALA A 228 -2.59 19.08 13.01
N SER A 229 -2.29 17.79 12.92
CA SER A 229 -1.18 17.15 13.65
C SER A 229 0.15 17.18 12.90
N SER A 230 0.16 17.52 11.60
CA SER A 230 1.33 17.44 10.73
C SER A 230 1.95 16.03 10.67
N ALA A 231 1.09 15.01 10.64
CA ALA A 231 1.49 13.62 10.64
C ALA A 231 0.57 12.75 9.76
N PRO A 232 1.04 11.57 9.30
CA PRO A 232 0.17 10.53 8.79
C PRO A 232 -0.90 10.15 9.82
N PHE A 233 -2.14 10.03 9.38
CA PHE A 233 -3.24 9.49 10.16
C PHE A 233 -3.80 8.25 9.45
N LEU A 234 -3.85 7.12 10.16
CA LEU A 234 -4.31 5.85 9.62
C LEU A 234 -5.68 5.52 10.19
N PHE A 235 -6.73 5.60 9.36
CA PHE A 235 -8.05 5.14 9.74
C PHE A 235 -8.03 3.61 9.85
N SER A 236 -8.40 3.10 11.03
CA SER A 236 -8.32 1.68 11.37
C SER A 236 -9.64 1.23 12.00
N ARG A 237 -10.22 0.14 11.48
CA ARG A 237 -11.40 -0.49 12.11
C ARG A 237 -11.08 -0.96 13.53
N ALA A 238 -9.87 -1.47 13.76
CA ALA A 238 -9.47 -1.95 15.08
C ALA A 238 -9.54 -0.81 16.11
N ASP A 239 -8.96 0.36 15.77
CA ASP A 239 -8.98 1.53 16.66
C ASP A 239 -10.41 2.05 16.87
N ALA A 240 -11.22 2.05 15.80
CA ALA A 240 -12.62 2.43 15.86
C ALA A 240 -13.43 1.52 16.80
N LEU A 241 -13.12 0.22 16.86
CA LEU A 241 -13.79 -0.72 17.77
C LEU A 241 -13.33 -0.58 19.22
N GLU A 242 -12.12 -0.07 19.45
CA GLU A 242 -11.62 0.23 20.80
C GLU A 242 -12.18 1.53 21.36
N THR A 243 -12.32 2.56 20.52
CA THR A 243 -12.75 3.89 20.97
C THR A 243 -13.48 4.65 19.87
N ASP A 244 -14.67 5.16 20.18
CA ASP A 244 -15.51 5.94 19.26
C ASP A 244 -14.81 7.18 18.68
N GLY A 245 -13.78 7.69 19.38
CA GLY A 245 -12.90 8.76 18.92
C GLY A 245 -12.05 8.40 17.69
N TYR A 246 -11.98 7.13 17.30
CA TYR A 246 -11.34 6.68 16.07
C TYR A 246 -12.34 6.14 15.04
N ASP A 247 -13.64 6.22 15.34
CA ASP A 247 -14.68 5.84 14.40
C ASP A 247 -15.10 7.05 13.55
N PHE A 248 -15.01 6.92 12.23
CA PHE A 248 -15.31 7.98 11.28
C PHE A 248 -16.23 7.44 10.18
N LYS A 249 -17.03 8.33 9.59
CA LYS A 249 -17.92 7.95 8.48
C LYS A 249 -17.10 7.57 7.26
N LEU A 250 -17.40 6.44 6.62
CA LEU A 250 -16.67 5.94 5.47
C LEU A 250 -16.66 6.94 4.30
N ARG A 251 -17.75 7.70 4.12
CA ARG A 251 -17.81 8.75 3.08
C ARG A 251 -16.76 9.85 3.29
N GLU A 252 -16.43 10.16 4.54
CA GLU A 252 -15.47 11.20 4.89
C GLU A 252 -14.06 10.62 4.84
N VAL A 253 -13.85 9.39 5.33
CA VAL A 253 -12.59 8.65 5.19
C VAL A 253 -12.17 8.50 3.72
N CYS A 254 -13.12 8.13 2.84
CA CYS A 254 -12.89 8.02 1.40
C CYS A 254 -12.54 9.37 0.75
N ARG A 255 -13.13 10.46 1.25
CA ARG A 255 -12.78 11.83 0.79
C ARG A 255 -11.41 12.25 1.28
N ALA A 256 -11.12 12.02 2.56
CA ALA A 256 -9.86 12.32 3.21
C ALA A 256 -8.69 11.66 2.48
N THR A 257 -8.77 10.35 2.26
CA THR A 257 -7.70 9.61 1.58
C THR A 257 -7.56 10.03 0.11
N TRP A 258 -8.62 10.48 -0.56
CA TRP A 258 -8.56 10.86 -1.99
C TRP A 258 -8.36 12.37 -2.22
N ALA A 259 -8.23 13.18 -1.17
CA ALA A 259 -8.14 14.65 -1.26
C ALA A 259 -6.78 15.14 -1.78
N GLU A 260 -6.44 14.81 -3.03
CA GLU A 260 -5.19 15.18 -3.72
C GLU A 260 -5.03 16.70 -3.82
N PRO A 261 -3.95 17.29 -3.25
CA PRO A 261 -3.70 18.73 -3.34
C PRO A 261 -3.60 19.24 -4.77
N GLY A 262 -4.33 20.32 -5.05
CA GLY A 262 -4.40 20.91 -6.39
C GLY A 262 -5.40 20.22 -7.32
N VAL A 263 -6.06 19.15 -6.87
CA VAL A 263 -7.23 18.55 -7.53
C VAL A 263 -8.47 18.75 -6.65
N PHE A 264 -8.41 18.31 -5.40
CA PHE A 264 -9.47 18.41 -4.42
C PHE A 264 -9.05 19.32 -3.25
N GLY A 265 -10.03 19.84 -2.50
CA GLY A 265 -9.77 20.59 -1.27
C GLY A 265 -9.54 19.65 -0.08
N PRO A 266 -8.86 20.13 0.98
CA PRO A 266 -8.73 19.36 2.22
C PRO A 266 -10.10 19.08 2.83
N VAL A 267 -10.16 18.02 3.64
CA VAL A 267 -11.38 17.56 4.30
C VAL A 267 -11.23 17.75 5.80
N GLU A 268 -11.99 18.68 6.38
CA GLU A 268 -12.15 18.72 7.83
C GLU A 268 -13.22 17.71 8.23
N MET A 269 -12.88 16.82 9.14
CA MET A 269 -13.76 15.76 9.62
C MET A 269 -13.59 15.57 11.12
N ARG A 270 -14.60 14.94 11.73
CA ARG A 270 -14.61 14.58 13.14
C ARG A 270 -15.02 13.13 13.31
N SER A 271 -14.54 12.52 14.38
CA SER A 271 -15.02 11.20 14.80
C SER A 271 -16.51 11.25 15.11
N VAL A 272 -17.16 10.08 15.17
CA VAL A 272 -18.59 9.95 15.47
C VAL A 272 -18.93 10.61 16.82
N ASP A 273 -18.06 10.49 17.82
CA ASP A 273 -18.20 11.15 19.12
C ASP A 273 -17.79 12.63 19.14
N GLY A 274 -17.30 13.17 18.02
CA GLY A 274 -16.88 14.55 17.84
C GLY A 274 -15.54 14.95 18.48
N LYS A 275 -14.88 14.04 19.21
CA LYS A 275 -13.68 14.35 20.02
C LYS A 275 -12.40 14.45 19.20
N THR A 276 -12.25 13.60 18.19
CA THR A 276 -11.08 13.63 17.32
C THR A 276 -11.39 14.47 16.11
N ARG A 277 -10.58 15.50 15.87
CA ARG A 277 -10.64 16.34 14.68
C ARG A 277 -9.46 16.00 13.78
N CYS A 278 -9.72 15.84 12.48
CA CYS A 278 -8.70 15.62 11.47
C CYS A 278 -8.92 16.62 10.31
N VAL A 279 -7.84 17.25 9.84
CA VAL A 279 -7.82 18.09 8.64
C VAL A 279 -7.03 17.34 7.57
N ALA A 280 -7.70 16.43 6.90
CA ALA A 280 -7.08 15.43 6.06
C ALA A 280 -6.81 15.93 4.63
N VAL A 281 -5.66 15.49 4.10
CA VAL A 281 -5.34 15.48 2.68
C VAL A 281 -4.84 14.09 2.28
N ASP A 282 -4.91 13.81 0.99
CA ASP A 282 -4.49 12.60 0.29
C ASP A 282 -3.62 11.58 1.07
N GLY A 283 -4.08 10.33 1.11
CA GLY A 283 -3.34 9.19 1.64
C GLY A 283 -2.07 8.88 0.85
N GLY A 284 -2.04 9.20 -0.45
CA GLY A 284 -0.88 8.97 -1.30
C GLY A 284 0.36 9.77 -0.90
N LEU A 285 0.16 10.92 -0.22
CA LEU A 285 1.26 11.73 0.32
C LEU A 285 1.89 11.13 1.57
N ALA A 286 1.10 10.40 2.36
CA ALA A 286 1.56 9.74 3.56
C ALA A 286 2.10 8.33 3.26
N MET A 287 1.32 7.54 2.54
CA MET A 287 1.58 6.12 2.24
C MET A 287 1.00 5.78 0.87
N SER A 288 1.78 5.96 -0.20
CA SER A 288 1.34 5.62 -1.57
C SER A 288 1.11 4.12 -1.78
N ASN A 289 1.91 3.29 -1.10
CA ASN A 289 1.76 1.84 -0.99
C ASN A 289 1.58 1.48 0.51
N PRO A 290 0.35 1.19 0.96
CA PRO A 290 0.07 0.92 2.38
C PRO A 290 0.42 -0.51 2.83
N THR A 291 1.08 -1.33 2.00
CA THR A 291 1.38 -2.73 2.34
C THR A 291 2.19 -2.87 3.63
N ALA A 292 3.19 -2.02 3.87
CA ALA A 292 3.97 -2.07 5.10
C ALA A 292 3.12 -1.77 6.35
N ALA A 293 2.16 -0.84 6.25
CA ALA A 293 1.24 -0.53 7.34
C ALA A 293 0.32 -1.73 7.65
N ALA A 294 -0.20 -2.41 6.61
CA ALA A 294 -1.02 -3.61 6.79
C ALA A 294 -0.27 -4.78 7.42
N ILE A 295 0.95 -5.05 6.95
CA ILE A 295 1.81 -6.09 7.56
C ILE A 295 2.10 -5.73 9.02
N THR A 296 2.48 -4.47 9.29
CA THR A 296 2.78 -4.02 10.65
C THR A 296 1.56 -4.18 11.57
N HIS A 297 0.37 -3.81 11.09
CA HIS A 297 -0.87 -4.00 11.84
C HIS A 297 -1.10 -5.47 12.19
N VAL A 298 -1.00 -6.38 11.22
CA VAL A 298 -1.19 -7.82 11.46
C VAL A 298 -0.14 -8.38 12.43
N LEU A 299 1.11 -7.95 12.32
CA LEU A 299 2.18 -8.43 13.19
C LEU A 299 2.02 -7.95 14.65
N HIS A 300 1.44 -6.76 14.88
CA HIS A 300 1.42 -6.15 16.21
C HIS A 300 0.03 -6.17 16.90
N ASN A 301 -1.06 -6.34 16.16
CA ASN A 301 -2.40 -6.51 16.72
C ASN A 301 -2.62 -7.97 17.13
N LYS A 302 -2.04 -8.38 18.27
CA LYS A 302 -2.15 -9.76 18.78
C LYS A 302 -3.54 -10.12 19.27
N GLU A 303 -4.42 -9.14 19.47
CA GLU A 303 -5.80 -9.41 19.85
C GLU A 303 -6.59 -10.01 18.69
N GLU A 304 -6.40 -9.48 17.47
CA GLU A 304 -7.02 -10.04 16.27
C GLU A 304 -6.16 -11.13 15.61
N PHE A 305 -4.82 -11.05 15.72
CA PHE A 305 -3.87 -11.96 15.07
C PHE A 305 -2.90 -12.64 16.07
N PRO A 306 -3.42 -13.40 17.06
CA PRO A 306 -2.61 -13.92 18.18
C PRO A 306 -1.51 -14.90 17.76
N PHE A 307 -1.68 -15.61 16.64
CA PHE A 307 -0.79 -16.68 16.23
C PHE A 307 0.25 -16.30 15.17
N VAL A 308 0.16 -15.08 14.62
CA VAL A 308 1.12 -14.59 13.62
C VAL A 308 2.45 -14.29 14.31
N ARG A 309 3.55 -14.85 13.80
CA ARG A 309 4.90 -14.62 14.36
C ARG A 309 5.77 -13.75 13.48
N GLY A 310 5.59 -13.86 12.17
CA GLY A 310 6.36 -13.16 11.17
C GLY A 310 5.68 -13.16 9.82
N VAL A 311 6.40 -12.70 8.81
CA VAL A 311 5.90 -12.57 7.43
C VAL A 311 5.64 -13.93 6.76
N GLU A 312 6.27 -15.00 7.25
CA GLU A 312 6.04 -16.38 6.80
C GLU A 312 4.60 -16.87 7.04
N ASP A 313 3.91 -16.29 8.02
CA ASP A 313 2.52 -16.56 8.35
C ASP A 313 1.54 -15.67 7.55
N LEU A 314 2.03 -14.86 6.61
CA LEU A 314 1.22 -13.95 5.81
C LEU A 314 1.12 -14.42 4.36
N LEU A 315 -0.03 -14.15 3.72
CA LEU A 315 -0.21 -14.22 2.26
C LEU A 315 -0.68 -12.85 1.78
N VAL A 316 0.18 -12.12 1.09
CA VAL A 316 -0.01 -10.69 0.79
C VAL A 316 -0.16 -10.50 -0.71
N LEU A 317 -1.25 -9.83 -1.11
CA LEU A 317 -1.44 -9.27 -2.43
C LEU A 317 -1.31 -7.74 -2.36
N SER A 318 -0.37 -7.18 -3.10
CA SER A 318 -0.19 -5.74 -3.27
C SER A 318 -0.45 -5.38 -4.73
N LEU A 319 -1.41 -4.48 -4.96
CA LEU A 319 -1.83 -4.05 -6.29
C LEU A 319 -1.44 -2.59 -6.52
N GLY A 320 -0.54 -2.36 -7.46
CA GLY A 320 -0.12 -1.03 -7.86
C GLY A 320 -0.97 -0.44 -8.99
N THR A 321 -0.92 0.88 -9.15
CA THR A 321 -1.61 1.62 -10.23
C THR A 321 -0.77 1.78 -11.50
N GLY A 322 0.30 1.02 -11.66
CA GLY A 322 1.24 1.09 -12.77
C GLY A 322 2.29 2.19 -12.63
N GLN A 323 3.52 1.89 -13.03
CA GLN A 323 4.59 2.86 -13.19
C GLN A 323 4.69 3.24 -14.65
N LEU A 324 4.26 4.45 -14.97
CA LEU A 324 4.26 4.92 -16.35
C LEU A 324 5.62 5.56 -16.66
N VAL A 325 6.51 4.71 -17.16
CA VAL A 325 7.94 4.98 -17.34
C VAL A 325 8.22 5.99 -18.46
N ASP A 326 7.35 6.11 -19.47
CA ASP A 326 7.64 6.90 -20.67
C ASP A 326 6.98 8.30 -20.64
N VAL A 327 7.18 9.06 -19.57
CA VAL A 327 7.07 10.53 -19.69
C VAL A 327 8.42 11.03 -20.18
N LYS A 328 8.60 11.10 -21.50
CA LYS A 328 9.79 11.73 -22.11
C LYS A 328 9.81 13.21 -21.76
N TYR A 329 10.46 13.50 -20.65
CA TYR A 329 10.81 14.85 -20.26
C TYR A 329 11.98 15.31 -21.11
N GLU A 330 11.71 16.11 -22.14
CA GLU A 330 12.78 16.82 -22.83
C GLU A 330 13.50 17.72 -21.82
N CYS A 331 14.79 17.45 -21.57
CA CYS A 331 15.58 18.11 -20.52
C CYS A 331 15.50 19.65 -20.66
N ASP A 332 15.61 20.17 -21.88
CA ASP A 332 15.51 21.60 -22.17
C ASP A 332 14.17 22.23 -21.79
N LYS A 333 13.08 21.45 -21.84
CA LYS A 333 11.75 21.88 -21.39
C LYS A 333 11.66 21.82 -19.87
N VAL A 334 12.21 20.79 -19.23
CA VAL A 334 12.19 20.62 -17.77
C VAL A 334 13.08 21.64 -17.05
N MET A 335 14.24 22.00 -17.61
CA MET A 335 15.07 23.08 -17.04
C MET A 335 14.34 24.43 -16.97
N LYS A 336 13.33 24.63 -17.82
CA LYS A 336 12.49 25.84 -17.83
C LYS A 336 11.28 25.75 -16.90
N TRP A 337 11.08 24.62 -16.22
CA TRP A 337 9.94 24.44 -15.32
C TRP A 337 10.05 25.32 -14.08
N LYS A 338 8.95 25.99 -13.75
CA LYS A 338 8.77 26.70 -12.48
C LYS A 338 8.13 25.78 -11.45
N ALA A 339 8.10 26.21 -10.18
CA ALA A 339 7.51 25.44 -9.06
C ALA A 339 6.12 24.85 -9.36
N LYS A 340 5.24 25.61 -10.04
CA LYS A 340 3.91 25.12 -10.44
C LYS A 340 3.94 23.93 -11.41
N GLN A 341 4.92 23.90 -12.32
CA GLN A 341 5.09 22.81 -13.29
C GLN A 341 5.71 21.58 -12.62
N TRP A 342 6.56 21.79 -11.61
CA TRP A 342 7.14 20.72 -10.79
C TRP A 342 6.17 20.08 -9.80
N ALA A 343 5.14 20.78 -9.34
CA ALA A 343 4.27 20.33 -8.25
C ALA A 343 3.71 18.90 -8.44
N ARG A 344 3.02 18.62 -9.55
CA ARG A 344 2.46 17.28 -9.81
C ARG A 344 3.52 16.22 -10.12
N PRO A 345 4.51 16.48 -11.01
CA PRO A 345 5.59 15.54 -11.25
C PRO A 345 6.37 15.18 -10.00
N ALA A 346 6.68 16.14 -9.12
CA ALA A 346 7.40 15.89 -7.88
C ALA A 346 6.61 14.98 -6.93
N VAL A 347 5.30 15.24 -6.76
CA VAL A 347 4.41 14.37 -5.97
C VAL A 347 4.38 12.95 -6.56
N ARG A 348 4.22 12.82 -7.89
CA ARG A 348 4.21 11.50 -8.55
C ARG A 348 5.53 10.76 -8.36
N ILE A 349 6.66 11.40 -8.64
CA ILE A 349 7.99 10.79 -8.48
C ILE A 349 8.21 10.35 -7.03
N SER A 350 7.83 11.19 -6.07
CA SER A 350 7.95 10.86 -4.64
C SER A 350 7.05 9.69 -4.26
N ALA A 351 5.80 9.67 -4.73
CA ALA A 351 4.85 8.59 -4.47
C ALA A 351 5.29 7.26 -5.11
N ASP A 352 5.75 7.28 -6.37
CA ASP A 352 6.26 6.10 -7.08
C ASP A 352 7.53 5.56 -6.40
N GLY A 353 8.46 6.45 -6.01
CA GLY A 353 9.68 6.09 -5.30
C GLY A 353 9.42 5.53 -3.90
N ALA A 354 8.46 6.10 -3.16
CA ALA A 354 8.02 5.58 -1.88
C ALA A 354 7.38 4.19 -2.03
N ALA A 355 6.54 4.00 -3.06
CA ALA A 355 5.90 2.71 -3.33
C ALA A 355 6.92 1.62 -3.69
N ASP A 356 7.94 1.95 -4.49
CA ASP A 356 9.06 1.05 -4.82
C ASP A 356 9.88 0.69 -3.58
N THR A 357 10.16 1.67 -2.72
CA THR A 357 10.91 1.43 -1.48
C THR A 357 10.16 0.46 -0.57
N VAL A 358 8.84 0.63 -0.42
CA VAL A 358 7.99 -0.30 0.32
C VAL A 358 8.00 -1.69 -0.31
N ASP A 359 7.86 -1.79 -1.63
CA ASP A 359 7.87 -3.09 -2.33
C ASP A 359 9.19 -3.84 -2.14
N GLN A 360 10.32 -3.13 -2.25
CA GLN A 360 11.65 -3.70 -2.01
C GLN A 360 11.84 -4.13 -0.55
N ALA A 361 11.43 -3.29 0.41
CA ALA A 361 11.50 -3.59 1.85
C ALA A 361 10.66 -4.80 2.23
N VAL A 362 9.42 -4.86 1.75
CA VAL A 362 8.53 -6.00 2.00
C VAL A 362 9.11 -7.26 1.35
N SER A 363 9.50 -7.20 0.07
CA SER A 363 10.09 -8.37 -0.60
C SER A 363 11.35 -8.90 0.11
N MET A 364 12.21 -8.01 0.62
CA MET A 364 13.37 -8.39 1.40
C MET A 364 12.99 -9.04 2.74
N ALA A 365 12.00 -8.48 3.45
CA ALA A 365 11.50 -9.05 4.70
C ALA A 365 10.96 -10.47 4.50
N PHE A 366 10.26 -10.72 3.39
CA PHE A 366 9.76 -12.06 3.05
C PHE A 366 10.87 -13.06 2.66
N GLY A 367 12.09 -12.61 2.36
CA GLY A 367 13.25 -13.47 2.11
C GLY A 367 12.96 -14.59 1.10
N GLN A 368 13.14 -15.85 1.53
CA GLN A 368 12.86 -17.03 0.71
C GLN A 368 11.36 -17.23 0.42
N CYS A 369 10.48 -16.79 1.32
CA CYS A 369 9.02 -16.90 1.18
C CYS A 369 8.43 -15.88 0.20
N ARG A 370 9.23 -14.93 -0.32
CA ARG A 370 8.72 -13.87 -1.23
C ARG A 370 7.97 -14.44 -2.43
N ARG A 371 8.43 -15.57 -2.98
CA ARG A 371 7.84 -16.19 -4.18
C ARG A 371 6.45 -16.80 -3.96
N SER A 372 6.17 -17.19 -2.72
CA SER A 372 5.00 -17.96 -2.33
C SER A 372 4.04 -17.20 -1.41
N ASN A 373 4.45 -16.04 -0.89
CA ASN A 373 3.68 -15.34 0.13
C ASN A 373 3.51 -13.85 -0.15
N TYR A 374 4.29 -13.24 -1.04
CA TYR A 374 4.14 -11.82 -1.40
C TYR A 374 4.00 -11.66 -2.91
N VAL A 375 2.81 -11.26 -3.36
CA VAL A 375 2.51 -11.02 -4.77
C VAL A 375 2.30 -9.53 -4.98
N ARG A 376 3.22 -8.90 -5.70
CA ARG A 376 3.08 -7.52 -6.19
C ARG A 376 2.68 -7.51 -7.65
N ILE A 377 1.50 -7.00 -7.97
CA ILE A 377 1.08 -6.79 -9.37
C ILE A 377 1.21 -5.31 -9.68
N GLN A 378 2.05 -4.98 -10.66
CA GLN A 378 2.33 -3.62 -11.11
C GLN A 378 2.43 -3.62 -12.63
N ALA A 379 1.77 -2.66 -13.29
CA ALA A 379 1.90 -2.49 -14.73
C ALA A 379 3.23 -1.81 -15.09
N ASP A 380 3.98 -2.41 -16.02
CA ASP A 380 5.13 -1.76 -16.64
C ASP A 380 4.67 -0.84 -17.78
N GLY A 381 4.88 0.46 -17.59
CA GLY A 381 4.60 1.52 -18.54
C GLY A 381 5.39 1.49 -19.84
N SER A 382 6.51 0.76 -19.91
CA SER A 382 7.45 0.82 -21.05
C SER A 382 6.85 0.49 -22.41
N ARG A 383 5.77 -0.31 -22.44
CA ARG A 383 5.08 -0.73 -23.67
C ARG A 383 3.90 0.16 -24.06
N PHE A 384 3.53 1.10 -23.20
CA PHE A 384 2.42 2.00 -23.42
C PHE A 384 3.01 3.37 -23.71
N GLY A 385 2.77 3.90 -24.91
CA GLY A 385 3.42 5.11 -25.42
C GLY A 385 3.34 6.35 -24.52
N PRO A 386 3.85 7.51 -24.99
CA PRO A 386 4.18 8.63 -24.12
C PRO A 386 3.03 9.04 -23.20
N CYS A 387 3.28 8.95 -21.89
CA CYS A 387 2.25 9.14 -20.89
C CYS A 387 1.97 10.63 -20.67
N ARG A 388 0.69 11.00 -20.71
CA ARG A 388 0.28 12.40 -20.50
C ARG A 388 0.45 12.77 -19.02
N PRO A 389 0.93 13.97 -18.69
CA PRO A 389 1.10 14.42 -17.30
C PRO A 389 -0.18 14.33 -16.46
N ASN A 390 -1.36 14.48 -17.07
CA ASN A 390 -2.65 14.55 -16.38
C ASN A 390 -3.40 13.20 -16.29
N ILE A 391 -2.75 12.07 -16.57
CA ILE A 391 -3.41 10.75 -16.66
C ILE A 391 -4.27 10.41 -15.42
N ASP A 392 -3.83 10.79 -14.23
CA ASP A 392 -4.52 10.53 -12.95
C ASP A 392 -5.85 11.29 -12.82
N THR A 393 -6.02 12.35 -13.59
CA THR A 393 -7.18 13.26 -13.55
C THR A 393 -7.97 13.29 -14.86
N ASP A 394 -7.50 12.60 -15.90
CA ASP A 394 -8.15 12.57 -17.21
C ASP A 394 -9.22 11.49 -17.25
N ALA A 395 -10.49 11.89 -17.09
CA ALA A 395 -11.63 10.98 -17.20
C ALA A 395 -12.25 10.94 -18.61
N SER A 396 -11.49 11.33 -19.64
CA SER A 396 -11.94 11.20 -21.03
C SER A 396 -12.10 9.73 -21.43
N PRO A 397 -13.04 9.40 -22.35
CA PRO A 397 -13.19 8.03 -22.84
C PRO A 397 -11.90 7.45 -23.43
N SER A 398 -11.07 8.30 -24.08
CA SER A 398 -9.78 7.88 -24.62
C SER A 398 -8.81 7.43 -23.53
N ASN A 399 -8.71 8.19 -22.42
CA ASN A 399 -7.85 7.81 -21.31
C ASN A 399 -8.36 6.56 -20.59
N VAL A 400 -9.68 6.47 -20.38
CA VAL A 400 -10.31 5.30 -19.79
C VAL A 400 -10.04 4.04 -20.62
N ASN A 401 -10.26 4.09 -21.94
CA ASN A 401 -10.00 2.95 -22.83
C ASN A 401 -8.52 2.55 -22.82
N MET A 402 -7.62 3.54 -22.77
CA MET A 402 -6.18 3.29 -22.65
C MET A 402 -5.85 2.58 -21.34
N LEU A 403 -6.36 3.06 -20.20
CA LEU A 403 -6.13 2.44 -18.89
C LEU A 403 -6.72 1.02 -18.77
N VAL A 404 -7.87 0.78 -19.41
CA VAL A 404 -8.43 -0.58 -19.52
C VAL A 404 -7.50 -1.48 -20.34
N GLY A 405 -6.97 -1.00 -21.46
CA GLY A 405 -5.98 -1.73 -22.25
C GLY A 405 -4.68 -1.98 -21.49
N VAL A 406 -4.19 -1.01 -20.71
CA VAL A 406 -3.03 -1.17 -19.81
C VAL A 406 -3.30 -2.27 -18.79
N ALA A 407 -4.49 -2.31 -18.19
CA ALA A 407 -4.85 -3.34 -17.22
C ALA A 407 -4.87 -4.75 -17.83
N GLU A 408 -5.35 -4.88 -19.06
CA GLU A 408 -5.40 -6.15 -19.79
C GLU A 408 -4.01 -6.63 -20.22
N GLU A 409 -3.16 -5.72 -20.69
CA GLU A 409 -1.78 -6.03 -21.04
C GLU A 409 -0.92 -6.29 -19.80
N MET A 410 -1.15 -5.59 -18.69
CA MET A 410 -0.47 -5.85 -17.41
C MET A 410 -0.61 -7.31 -16.99
N LEU A 411 -1.77 -7.92 -17.18
CA LEU A 411 -1.98 -9.34 -16.85
C LEU A 411 -1.15 -10.29 -17.73
N LYS A 412 -0.85 -9.90 -18.97
CA LYS A 412 -0.03 -10.67 -19.90
C LYS A 412 1.47 -10.47 -19.66
N GLN A 413 1.87 -9.39 -19.01
CA GLN A 413 3.26 -9.12 -18.66
C GLN A 413 3.77 -10.20 -17.70
N LYS A 414 5.07 -10.51 -17.82
CA LYS A 414 5.76 -11.36 -16.86
C LYS A 414 5.74 -10.70 -15.49
N HIS A 415 5.50 -11.52 -14.47
CA HIS A 415 5.51 -11.08 -13.09
C HIS A 415 6.90 -10.60 -12.71
N VAL A 416 6.98 -9.55 -11.90
CA VAL A 416 8.25 -8.93 -11.50
C VAL A 416 8.37 -9.00 -9.98
N GLU A 417 9.44 -9.65 -9.53
CA GLU A 417 9.84 -9.69 -8.13
C GLU A 417 10.86 -8.57 -7.88
N SER A 418 10.58 -7.68 -6.93
CA SER A 418 11.58 -6.71 -6.47
C SER A 418 12.58 -7.38 -5.52
N VAL A 419 13.85 -7.07 -5.65
CA VAL A 419 14.91 -7.49 -4.71
C VAL A 419 15.64 -6.24 -4.27
N MET A 420 15.60 -5.93 -2.97
CA MET A 420 16.33 -4.76 -2.44
C MET A 420 17.81 -4.90 -2.79
N PHE A 421 18.38 -3.86 -3.40
CA PHE A 421 19.75 -3.82 -3.96
C PHE A 421 20.06 -4.81 -5.10
N GLY A 422 19.21 -5.81 -5.36
CA GLY A 422 19.30 -6.76 -6.47
C GLY A 422 18.49 -6.36 -7.72
N GLY A 423 17.75 -5.26 -7.66
CA GLY A 423 16.90 -4.77 -8.76
C GLY A 423 15.61 -5.55 -8.94
N LYS A 424 15.03 -5.50 -10.14
CA LYS A 424 13.79 -6.19 -10.51
C LYS A 424 14.13 -7.50 -11.22
N LYS A 425 13.64 -8.64 -10.69
CA LYS A 425 13.78 -9.97 -11.31
C LYS A 425 12.49 -10.34 -12.03
N ILE A 426 12.60 -10.64 -13.31
CA ILE A 426 11.47 -11.08 -14.13
C ILE A 426 11.24 -12.58 -13.87
N SER A 427 10.01 -12.95 -13.52
CA SER A 427 9.58 -14.34 -13.37
C SER A 427 9.22 -14.98 -14.71
N GLU A 428 9.21 -16.30 -14.76
CA GLU A 428 8.70 -17.06 -15.90
C GLU A 428 7.17 -17.01 -15.98
N GLU A 429 6.49 -16.80 -14.85
CA GLU A 429 5.03 -16.68 -14.76
C GLU A 429 4.58 -15.28 -15.20
N SER A 430 3.42 -15.19 -15.83
CA SER A 430 2.71 -13.93 -16.07
C SER A 430 2.00 -13.44 -14.81
N ASN A 431 1.65 -12.15 -14.77
CA ASN A 431 0.82 -11.59 -13.71
C ASN A 431 -0.54 -12.29 -13.62
N PHE A 432 -1.12 -12.71 -14.76
CA PHE A 432 -2.34 -13.51 -14.81
C PHE A 432 -2.16 -14.86 -14.10
N GLU A 433 -1.14 -15.63 -14.48
CA GLU A 433 -0.85 -16.93 -13.87
C GLU A 433 -0.59 -16.79 -12.38
N LYS A 434 0.13 -15.74 -11.97
CA LYS A 434 0.40 -15.49 -10.55
C LYS A 434 -0.86 -15.15 -9.75
N LEU A 435 -1.76 -14.35 -10.33
CA LEU A 435 -3.01 -13.96 -9.68
C LEU A 435 -4.00 -15.15 -9.62
N ASP A 436 -4.02 -15.99 -10.65
CA ASP A 436 -4.81 -17.23 -10.67
C ASP A 436 -4.29 -18.28 -9.66
N TRP A 437 -2.97 -18.44 -9.56
CA TRP A 437 -2.35 -19.26 -8.53
C TRP A 437 -2.69 -18.74 -7.12
N LEU A 438 -2.58 -17.43 -6.90
CA LEU A 438 -2.93 -16.81 -5.62
C LEU A 438 -4.41 -17.05 -5.26
N ALA A 439 -5.32 -16.95 -6.23
CA ALA A 439 -6.73 -17.28 -6.01
C ALA A 439 -6.90 -18.73 -5.52
N GLY A 440 -6.12 -19.67 -6.05
CA GLY A 440 -6.06 -21.04 -5.56
C GLY A 440 -5.58 -21.14 -4.12
N GLU A 441 -4.48 -20.47 -3.77
CA GLU A 441 -3.96 -20.45 -2.40
C GLU A 441 -4.95 -19.83 -1.40
N LEU A 442 -5.65 -18.76 -1.80
CA LEU A 442 -6.69 -18.13 -1.00
C LEU A 442 -7.87 -19.06 -0.74
N VAL A 443 -8.35 -19.78 -1.77
CA VAL A 443 -9.43 -20.76 -1.63
C VAL A 443 -8.99 -21.93 -0.76
N LEU A 444 -7.78 -22.45 -0.94
CA LEU A 444 -7.23 -23.52 -0.11
C LEU A 444 -7.09 -23.08 1.35
N GLU A 445 -6.61 -21.86 1.60
CA GLU A 445 -6.50 -21.33 2.94
C GLU A 445 -7.87 -21.12 3.59
N HIS A 446 -8.86 -20.62 2.84
CA HIS A 446 -10.23 -20.50 3.29
C HIS A 446 -10.83 -21.88 3.67
N GLN A 447 -10.64 -22.90 2.83
CA GLN A 447 -11.11 -24.27 3.11
C GLN A 447 -10.42 -24.88 4.33
N ARG A 448 -9.10 -24.69 4.47
CA ARG A 448 -8.34 -25.20 5.62
C ARG A 448 -8.87 -24.66 6.94
N ARG A 449 -9.40 -23.44 6.98
CA ARG A 449 -9.96 -22.84 8.21
C ARG A 449 -11.17 -23.60 8.75
N SER A 450 -12.00 -24.16 7.89
CA SER A 450 -13.18 -24.96 8.31
C SER A 450 -12.80 -26.24 9.05
N TYR A 451 -11.56 -26.71 8.89
CA TYR A 451 -11.03 -27.91 9.55
C TYR A 451 -10.12 -27.60 10.74
N ARG A 452 -9.93 -26.33 11.10
CA ARG A 452 -9.07 -25.93 12.23
C ARG A 452 -9.86 -25.83 13.52
N ILE A 453 -9.24 -26.31 14.60
CA ILE A 453 -9.79 -26.23 15.97
C ILE A 453 -9.74 -24.79 16.48
N ALA A 454 -8.67 -24.05 16.15
CA ALA A 454 -8.49 -22.66 16.55
C ALA A 454 -8.64 -21.71 15.35
N PRO A 455 -9.35 -20.57 15.51
CA PRO A 455 -9.50 -19.59 14.44
C PRO A 455 -8.14 -18.96 14.13
N THR A 456 -7.85 -18.77 12.83
CA THR A 456 -6.62 -18.10 12.37
C THR A 456 -6.63 -16.61 12.69
N VAL A 457 -7.82 -16.02 12.76
CA VAL A 457 -8.05 -14.60 13.07
C VAL A 457 -9.22 -14.48 14.04
N ALA A 458 -9.10 -13.61 15.03
CA ALA A 458 -10.11 -13.35 16.04
C ALA A 458 -10.70 -11.94 15.86
N PHE A 459 -11.54 -11.76 14.83
CA PHE A 459 -12.10 -10.44 14.52
C PHE A 459 -12.96 -9.90 15.66
N LYS A 460 -12.67 -8.66 16.09
CA LYS A 460 -13.56 -7.93 16.98
C LYS A 460 -14.87 -7.61 16.25
N GLN A 461 -16.00 -7.82 16.92
CA GLN A 461 -17.33 -7.46 16.44
C GLN A 461 -17.83 -6.25 17.22
N SER A 462 -18.53 -5.33 16.53
CA SER A 462 -19.14 -4.16 17.17
C SER A 462 -20.12 -4.58 18.26
N SER A 463 -20.13 -3.83 19.37
CA SER A 463 -21.03 -4.05 20.50
C SER A 463 -22.51 -3.96 20.10
N ASP A 464 -22.85 -3.08 19.17
CA ASP A 464 -24.22 -2.90 18.67
C ASP A 464 -24.75 -4.15 17.95
N ARG A 465 -23.89 -4.88 17.22
CA ARG A 465 -24.27 -6.16 16.59
C ARG A 465 -24.54 -7.26 17.61
N ARG A 466 -23.80 -7.31 18.72
CA ARG A 466 -24.07 -8.29 19.79
C ARG A 466 -25.44 -8.08 20.43
N ILE A 467 -25.95 -6.84 20.44
CA ILE A 467 -27.28 -6.52 20.96
C ILE A 467 -28.35 -6.99 19.97
N VAL A 468 -28.23 -6.68 18.68
CA VAL A 468 -29.21 -7.11 17.65
C VAL A 468 -29.32 -8.64 17.58
N GLN A 469 -28.19 -9.35 17.60
CA GLN A 469 -28.20 -10.82 17.59
C GLN A 469 -28.82 -11.41 18.87
N LYS A 470 -28.52 -10.84 20.05
CA LYS A 470 -29.16 -11.25 21.32
C LYS A 470 -30.67 -10.98 21.34
N THR A 471 -31.15 -9.91 20.69
CA THR A 471 -32.58 -9.62 20.59
C THR A 471 -33.29 -10.64 19.70
N ILE A 472 -32.70 -11.01 18.55
CA ILE A 472 -33.24 -12.04 17.65
C ILE A 472 -33.31 -13.41 18.35
N PHE A 473 -32.30 -13.79 19.13
CA PHE A 473 -32.34 -15.04 19.91
C PHE A 473 -33.38 -15.01 21.03
N LYS A 474 -33.60 -13.85 21.69
CA LYS A 474 -34.68 -13.71 22.68
C LYS A 474 -36.08 -13.78 22.07
N ASP A 475 -36.26 -13.25 20.86
CA ASP A 475 -37.55 -13.29 20.17
C ASP A 475 -37.89 -14.71 19.65
N ILE A 476 -36.87 -15.53 19.36
CA ILE A 476 -37.04 -16.95 19.02
C ILE A 476 -37.35 -17.78 20.28
N ASP A 477 -36.70 -17.52 21.42
CA ASP A 477 -37.01 -18.20 22.69
C ASP A 477 -38.38 -17.81 23.27
N CYS A 478 -38.99 -16.70 22.83
CA CYS A 478 -40.38 -16.36 23.15
C CYS A 478 -41.41 -16.96 22.19
N MET A 479 -40.96 -17.66 21.13
CA MET A 479 -41.84 -18.33 20.14
C MET A 479 -41.85 -19.86 20.25
N PHE A 480 -41.19 -20.45 21.26
CA PHE A 480 -41.22 -21.88 21.54
C PHE A 480 -41.74 -22.22 22.94
#